data_AF-A0A7S2QLZ7-F1
#
_entry.id   AF-A0A7S2QLZ7-F1
#
_cell.length_a   1.000
_cell.length_b   1.000
_cell.length_c   1.000
_cell.angle_alpha   90.00
_cell.angle_beta   90.00
_cell.angle_gamma   90.00
#
_symmetry.space_group_name_H-M   'P 1'
#
loop_
_entity.id
_entity.type
_entity.pdbx_description
1 polymer ?
#
loop_
_entity_poly.entity_id
_entity_poly.type
_entity_poly.pdbx_seq_one_letter_code
_entity_poly.pdbx_strand_id
1 'polypeptide(L)'
;SAGPKVLDFDGDGMLDFFMVDMKGAKIRMWTPGSCALDGACNAAGFCDRTSRRCLCAAGYSGADCSSCAGSHWTSSSAATTTLVGRVCSKCPGMDSDSAGVCTGRGVCMDDALAKTQSGWHLAAGRGTCNCSEPAHFTGPGCGLGFCPAGKMETTQVHANVSGCVDCPAGTTGTDGLACTPCLGGRYSAK
;
A
#
# COMPACT_ATOMS: atom_id res chain seq x y z
N SER A 1 32.29 40.29 -18.23
CA SER A 1 31.85 39.02 -18.83
C SER A 1 30.43 38.72 -18.35
N ALA A 2 29.45 38.68 -19.27
CA ALA A 2 28.07 38.31 -18.97
C ALA A 2 27.93 36.79 -18.98
N GLY A 3 28.47 36.14 -17.95
CA GLY A 3 28.30 34.71 -17.70
C GLY A 3 27.27 34.48 -16.59
N PRO A 4 26.70 33.27 -16.49
CA PRO A 4 25.80 32.92 -15.40
C PRO A 4 26.46 33.19 -14.05
N LYS A 5 25.72 33.82 -13.14
CA LYS A 5 26.14 34.05 -11.76
C LYS A 5 25.32 33.15 -10.87
N VAL A 6 26.02 32.48 -9.97
CA VAL A 6 25.48 31.54 -9.01
C VAL A 6 25.75 32.15 -7.63
N LEU A 7 24.69 32.49 -6.90
CA LEU A 7 24.75 33.15 -5.60
C LEU A 7 23.48 32.81 -4.83
N ASP A 8 23.58 32.51 -3.54
CA ASP A 8 22.42 32.45 -2.63
C ASP A 8 21.95 33.89 -2.37
N PHE A 9 20.95 34.34 -3.12
CA PHE A 9 20.51 35.72 -3.11
C PHE A 9 19.41 35.98 -2.09
N ASP A 10 18.56 34.98 -1.82
CA ASP A 10 17.49 35.09 -0.83
C ASP A 10 17.90 34.61 0.58
N GLY A 11 19.09 34.02 0.72
CA GLY A 11 19.70 33.65 2.00
C GLY A 11 19.16 32.33 2.56
N ASP A 12 18.61 31.47 1.71
CA ASP A 12 18.03 30.19 2.11
C ASP A 12 19.06 29.05 2.23
N GLY A 13 20.32 29.32 1.90
CA GLY A 13 21.43 28.36 1.92
C GLY A 13 21.57 27.55 0.63
N MET A 14 20.76 27.82 -0.39
CA MET A 14 20.83 27.20 -1.72
C MET A 14 21.34 28.19 -2.77
N LEU A 15 21.96 27.67 -3.82
CA LEU A 15 22.53 28.49 -4.87
C LEU A 15 21.45 28.87 -5.89
N ASP A 16 21.15 30.17 -6.00
CA ASP A 16 20.27 30.70 -7.05
C ASP A 16 21.02 30.89 -8.36
N PHE A 17 20.30 30.65 -9.46
CA PHE A 17 20.82 30.84 -10.79
C PHE A 17 20.21 32.08 -11.44
N PHE A 18 21.08 32.99 -11.90
CA PHE A 18 20.67 34.22 -12.58
C PHE A 18 21.15 34.23 -14.02
N MET A 19 20.24 34.52 -14.94
CA MET A 19 20.58 34.89 -16.32
C MET A 19 19.94 36.23 -16.67
N VAL A 20 20.74 37.05 -17.36
CA VAL A 20 20.28 38.29 -17.96
C VAL A 20 19.88 37.97 -19.40
N ASP A 21 18.60 38.17 -19.72
CA ASP A 21 18.13 38.08 -21.10
C ASP A 21 18.71 39.27 -21.90
N MET A 22 19.65 38.97 -22.80
CA MET A 22 20.35 39.98 -23.60
C MET A 22 19.43 40.73 -24.58
N LYS A 23 18.19 40.26 -24.81
CA LYS A 23 17.21 40.95 -25.66
C LYS A 23 16.29 41.91 -24.91
N GLY A 24 16.33 41.98 -23.58
CA GLY A 24 15.33 42.76 -22.83
C GLY A 24 15.69 43.28 -21.44
N ALA A 25 16.96 43.20 -20.99
CA ALA A 25 17.41 43.72 -19.70
C ALA A 25 16.60 43.22 -18.47
N LYS A 26 15.93 42.08 -18.60
CA LYS A 26 15.23 41.42 -17.49
C LYS A 26 16.14 40.38 -16.87
N ILE A 27 16.38 40.52 -15.57
CA ILE A 27 17.00 39.47 -14.76
C ILE A 27 15.91 38.43 -14.51
N ARG A 28 16.15 37.19 -14.93
CA ARG A 28 15.34 36.06 -14.52
C ARG A 28 16.09 35.33 -13.42
N MET A 29 15.41 35.11 -12.31
CA MET A 29 15.90 34.35 -11.17
C MET A 29 15.27 32.97 -11.23
N TRP A 30 16.11 31.94 -11.18
CA TRP A 30 15.70 30.56 -11.00
C TRP A 30 16.20 30.14 -9.63
N THR A 31 15.29 30.13 -8.66
CA THR A 31 15.52 29.45 -7.39
C THR A 31 15.37 27.94 -7.62
N PRO A 32 16.17 27.10 -6.95
CA PRO A 32 15.82 25.70 -6.77
C PRO A 32 14.51 25.67 -5.98
N GLY A 33 13.37 25.61 -6.68
CA GLY A 33 12.09 25.39 -6.03
C GLY A 33 12.24 24.16 -5.14
N SER A 34 11.79 24.26 -3.88
CA SER A 34 11.99 23.41 -2.69
C SER A 34 11.62 21.91 -2.82
N CYS A 35 11.94 21.33 -3.96
CA CYS A 35 11.53 20.02 -4.44
C CYS A 35 12.31 19.56 -5.70
N ALA A 36 13.54 20.04 -5.88
CA ALA A 36 14.45 19.58 -6.92
C ALA A 36 15.83 19.32 -6.30
N LEU A 37 15.91 18.27 -5.49
CA LEU A 37 17.16 17.58 -5.21
C LEU A 37 17.05 16.16 -5.79
N ASP A 38 18.17 15.60 -6.23
CA ASP A 38 18.26 14.16 -6.49
C ASP A 38 17.74 13.41 -5.26
N GLY A 39 16.70 12.60 -5.42
CA GLY A 39 16.01 11.94 -4.30
C GLY A 39 14.78 12.68 -3.74
N ALA A 40 14.30 13.75 -4.39
CA ALA A 40 13.00 14.33 -4.07
C ALA A 40 11.91 13.25 -4.05
N CYS A 41 11.06 13.28 -3.02
CA CYS A 41 10.02 12.26 -2.79
C CYS A 41 10.56 10.81 -2.76
N ASN A 42 11.78 10.63 -2.24
CA ASN A 42 12.49 9.34 -2.13
C ASN A 42 12.62 8.56 -3.45
N ALA A 43 12.64 9.26 -4.59
CA ALA A 43 12.57 8.64 -5.92
C ALA A 43 11.33 7.73 -6.12
N ALA A 44 10.33 7.86 -5.26
CA ALA A 44 9.10 7.08 -5.23
C ALA A 44 7.86 7.97 -5.48
N GLY A 45 8.06 9.15 -6.06
CA GLY A 45 7.00 10.10 -6.36
C GLY A 45 7.48 11.30 -7.15
N PHE A 46 6.53 12.14 -7.54
CA PHE A 46 6.77 13.41 -8.21
C PHE A 46 6.47 14.55 -7.24
N CYS A 47 7.31 15.57 -7.18
CA CYS A 47 6.96 16.75 -6.40
C CYS A 47 6.08 17.71 -7.21
N ASP A 48 4.87 17.98 -6.70
CA ASP A 48 4.02 19.03 -7.22
C ASP A 48 4.44 20.39 -6.63
N ARG A 49 4.92 21.27 -7.51
CA ARG A 49 5.39 22.61 -7.16
C ARG A 49 4.27 23.55 -6.74
N THR A 50 3.03 23.29 -7.16
CA THR A 50 1.88 24.12 -6.84
C THR A 50 1.42 23.90 -5.41
N SER A 51 1.28 22.63 -5.01
CA SER A 51 0.90 22.26 -3.65
C SER A 51 2.08 22.16 -2.68
N ARG A 52 3.32 22.17 -3.18
CA ARG A 52 4.56 21.93 -2.41
C ARG A 52 4.54 20.59 -1.68
N ARG A 53 3.99 19.55 -2.30
CA ARG A 53 3.85 18.20 -1.73
C ARG A 53 4.32 17.13 -2.71
N CYS A 54 4.74 15.99 -2.16
CA CYS A 54 5.01 14.80 -2.94
C CYS A 54 3.73 14.08 -3.34
N LEU A 55 3.60 13.82 -4.64
CA LEU A 55 2.60 12.92 -5.22
C LEU A 55 3.26 11.55 -5.39
N CYS A 56 2.94 10.63 -4.48
CA CYS A 56 3.56 9.32 -4.44
C CYS A 56 3.11 8.42 -5.60
N ALA A 57 4.06 7.62 -6.11
CA ALA A 57 3.77 6.55 -7.04
C ALA A 57 2.88 5.48 -6.37
N ALA A 58 2.21 4.69 -7.20
CA ALA A 58 1.34 3.62 -6.71
C ALA A 58 2.11 2.67 -5.78
N GLY A 59 1.51 2.37 -4.62
CA GLY A 59 2.12 1.53 -3.58
C GLY A 59 3.01 2.25 -2.57
N TYR A 60 3.22 3.57 -2.73
CA TYR A 60 3.97 4.41 -1.79
C TYR A 60 3.06 5.44 -1.11
N SER A 61 3.45 5.88 0.07
CA SER A 61 2.72 6.83 0.91
C SER A 61 3.65 7.63 1.82
N GLY A 62 3.10 8.58 2.57
CA GLY A 62 3.83 9.51 3.43
C GLY A 62 4.04 10.87 2.77
N ALA A 63 4.55 11.83 3.56
CA ALA A 63 4.76 13.20 3.08
C ALA A 63 5.85 13.30 2.01
N ASP A 64 6.79 12.36 2.03
CA ASP A 64 7.96 12.26 1.16
C ASP A 64 8.00 10.94 0.36
N CYS A 65 6.92 10.14 0.39
CA CYS A 65 6.85 8.83 -0.27
C CYS A 65 7.85 7.78 0.23
N SER A 66 8.42 7.97 1.43
CA SER A 66 9.36 7.03 2.07
C SER A 66 8.69 5.76 2.62
N SER A 67 7.36 5.74 2.72
CA SER A 67 6.61 4.61 3.30
C SER A 67 5.87 3.84 2.23
N CYS A 68 5.64 2.56 2.46
CA CYS A 68 4.70 1.82 1.63
C CYS A 68 3.27 2.25 1.96
N ALA A 69 2.41 2.29 0.94
CA ALA A 69 0.98 2.50 1.14
C ALA A 69 0.38 1.32 1.91
N GLY A 70 -0.83 1.50 2.46
CA GLY A 70 -1.58 0.37 3.00
C GLY A 70 -1.66 -0.76 1.98
N SER A 71 -1.66 -2.01 2.46
CA SER A 71 -1.66 -3.19 1.60
C SER A 71 -0.36 -3.44 0.83
N HIS A 72 0.73 -2.73 1.17
CA HIS A 72 2.05 -2.92 0.60
C HIS A 72 3.08 -3.10 1.72
N TRP A 73 4.10 -3.89 1.44
CA TRP A 73 5.16 -4.21 2.38
C TRP A 73 6.52 -3.94 1.74
N THR A 74 7.52 -3.67 2.58
CA THR A 74 8.89 -3.43 2.12
C THR A 74 9.57 -4.77 1.77
N SER A 75 9.77 -5.06 0.48
CA SER A 75 10.32 -6.35 0.00
C SER A 75 11.83 -6.40 -0.15
N SER A 76 12.48 -5.25 -0.24
CA SER A 76 13.93 -5.12 -0.12
C SER A 76 14.25 -3.97 0.82
N SER A 77 14.74 -4.31 2.00
CA SER A 77 15.44 -3.35 2.85
C SER A 77 16.91 -3.35 2.45
N ALA A 78 17.34 -2.40 1.63
CA ALA A 78 18.65 -1.83 1.95
C ALA A 78 18.46 -1.07 3.27
N ALA A 79 18.57 -1.78 4.39
CA ALA A 79 18.69 -1.20 5.73
C ALA A 79 20.07 -0.52 5.91
N THR A 80 20.60 0.00 4.82
CA THR A 80 21.79 0.83 4.75
C THR A 80 21.30 2.25 4.60
N THR A 81 21.98 3.15 5.29
CA THR A 81 21.74 4.58 5.56
C THR A 81 21.50 5.49 4.35
N THR A 82 21.22 4.94 3.18
CA THR A 82 20.88 5.63 1.93
C THR A 82 19.53 5.07 1.45
N LEU A 83 18.48 5.89 1.51
CA LEU A 83 17.08 5.63 1.10
C LEU A 83 16.87 5.18 -0.37
N VAL A 84 17.95 4.90 -1.10
CA VAL A 84 17.97 4.40 -2.46
C VAL A 84 17.81 2.88 -2.43
N GLY A 85 16.60 2.37 -2.23
CA GLY A 85 16.37 0.91 -2.31
C GLY A 85 15.15 0.32 -1.61
N ARG A 86 14.26 1.14 -1.02
CA ARG A 86 12.98 0.62 -0.48
C ARG A 86 12.05 0.30 -1.64
N VAL A 87 11.76 -0.98 -1.85
CA VAL A 87 10.79 -1.45 -2.84
C VAL A 87 9.51 -1.84 -2.10
N CYS A 88 8.41 -1.16 -2.43
CA CYS A 88 7.09 -1.49 -1.92
C CYS A 88 6.41 -2.50 -2.84
N SER A 89 6.20 -3.71 -2.33
CA SER A 89 5.52 -4.78 -3.04
C SER A 89 4.08 -4.93 -2.56
N LYS A 90 3.18 -5.22 -3.49
CA LYS A 90 1.78 -5.52 -3.17
C LYS A 90 1.71 -6.73 -2.25
N CYS A 91 0.78 -6.69 -1.29
CA CYS A 91 0.37 -7.90 -0.60
C CYS A 91 -0.25 -8.92 -1.57
N PRO A 92 -0.13 -10.22 -1.30
CA PRO A 92 -0.76 -11.27 -2.10
C PRO A 92 -2.28 -11.06 -2.25
N GLY A 93 -2.86 -11.47 -3.38
CA GLY A 93 -4.30 -11.36 -3.68
C GLY A 93 -4.76 -10.02 -4.28
N MET A 94 -3.90 -9.01 -4.33
CA MET A 94 -4.19 -7.71 -4.97
C MET A 94 -3.97 -7.68 -6.50
N ASP A 95 -3.86 -8.86 -7.11
CA ASP A 95 -3.68 -9.08 -8.54
C ASP A 95 -5.01 -9.22 -9.31
N SER A 96 -6.11 -9.40 -8.61
CA SER A 96 -7.46 -9.46 -9.18
C SER A 96 -8.31 -8.26 -8.74
N ASP A 97 -9.06 -7.70 -9.69
CA ASP A 97 -9.85 -6.46 -9.53
C ASP A 97 -10.89 -6.50 -8.38
N SER A 98 -11.14 -7.66 -7.79
CA SER A 98 -12.22 -7.87 -6.82
C SER A 98 -11.84 -8.61 -5.55
N ALA A 99 -10.67 -9.27 -5.48
CA ALA A 99 -10.35 -10.10 -4.31
C ALA A 99 -9.71 -9.27 -3.19
N GLY A 100 -8.96 -8.21 -3.50
CA GLY A 100 -8.33 -7.37 -2.48
C GLY A 100 -7.21 -8.09 -1.71
N VAL A 101 -6.75 -7.48 -0.61
CA VAL A 101 -5.63 -8.00 0.19
C VAL A 101 -5.94 -9.41 0.69
N CYS A 102 -5.02 -10.34 0.45
CA CYS A 102 -5.17 -11.75 0.81
C CYS A 102 -6.47 -12.35 0.30
N THR A 103 -6.88 -11.99 -0.92
CA THR A 103 -8.15 -12.38 -1.55
C THR A 103 -9.40 -12.05 -0.73
N GLY A 104 -9.26 -11.11 0.20
CA GLY A 104 -10.30 -10.75 1.16
C GLY A 104 -10.45 -11.79 2.27
N ARG A 105 -9.71 -12.90 2.24
CA ARG A 105 -9.78 -14.02 3.20
C ARG A 105 -8.67 -13.99 4.26
N GLY A 106 -7.94 -12.88 4.38
CA GLY A 106 -6.92 -12.72 5.40
C GLY A 106 -6.47 -11.28 5.60
N VAL A 107 -5.56 -11.10 6.55
CA VAL A 107 -4.89 -9.83 6.82
C VAL A 107 -3.43 -9.96 6.39
N CYS A 108 -2.95 -9.03 5.57
CA CYS A 108 -1.54 -9.02 5.20
C CYS A 108 -0.67 -8.44 6.32
N MET A 109 0.46 -9.07 6.59
CA MET A 109 1.54 -8.53 7.42
C MET A 109 2.29 -7.47 6.62
N ASP A 110 1.66 -6.31 6.47
CA ASP A 110 2.18 -5.14 5.76
C ASP A 110 2.97 -4.20 6.71
N ASP A 111 3.55 -3.13 6.16
CA ASP A 111 4.35 -2.19 6.95
C ASP A 111 3.51 -1.45 8.00
N ALA A 112 2.22 -1.20 7.72
CA ALA A 112 1.33 -0.52 8.65
C ALA A 112 1.05 -1.41 9.87
N LEU A 113 0.72 -2.68 9.64
CA LEU A 113 0.49 -3.65 10.71
C LEU A 113 1.78 -3.96 11.50
N ALA A 114 2.93 -4.03 10.83
CA ALA A 114 4.21 -4.22 11.50
C ALA A 114 4.54 -3.07 12.48
N LYS A 115 4.23 -1.82 12.10
CA LYS A 115 4.41 -0.65 12.96
C LYS A 115 3.48 -0.66 14.17
N THR A 116 2.23 -1.10 14.02
CA THR A 116 1.30 -1.17 15.17
C THR A 116 1.66 -2.27 16.15
N GLN A 117 2.16 -3.42 15.67
CA GLN A 117 2.54 -4.53 16.54
C GLN A 117 3.86 -4.30 17.28
N SER A 118 4.84 -3.69 16.63
CA SER A 118 6.19 -3.51 17.19
C SER A 118 6.40 -2.17 17.90
N GLY A 119 5.60 -1.15 17.57
CA GLY A 119 5.79 0.23 18.05
C GLY A 119 6.93 0.99 17.37
N TRP A 120 7.68 0.36 16.46
CA TRP A 120 8.81 0.98 15.78
C TRP A 120 8.37 1.58 14.43
N HIS A 121 8.63 2.86 14.21
CA HIS A 121 8.29 3.56 12.95
C HIS A 121 9.00 3.00 11.71
N LEU A 122 10.07 2.23 11.90
CA LEU A 122 10.86 1.58 10.85
C LEU A 122 10.49 0.11 10.62
N ALA A 123 9.52 -0.42 11.36
CA ALA A 123 9.08 -1.79 11.18
C ALA A 123 8.57 -2.02 9.75
N ALA A 124 9.04 -3.11 9.16
CA ALA A 124 8.65 -3.58 7.84
C ALA A 124 7.78 -4.82 7.98
N GLY A 125 6.73 -4.89 7.17
CA GLY A 125 5.94 -6.09 7.01
C GLY A 125 6.73 -7.19 6.33
N ARG A 126 6.25 -8.43 6.41
CA ARG A 126 6.84 -9.59 5.72
C ARG A 126 6.12 -9.94 4.43
N GLY A 127 4.99 -9.27 4.13
CA GLY A 127 4.16 -9.54 2.96
C GLY A 127 3.40 -10.85 3.01
N THR A 128 3.38 -11.52 4.16
CA THR A 128 2.68 -12.79 4.36
C THR A 128 1.24 -12.56 4.79
N CYS A 129 0.30 -13.31 4.21
CA CYS A 129 -1.10 -13.28 4.62
C CYS A 129 -1.36 -14.17 5.84
N ASN A 130 -2.04 -13.63 6.84
CA ASN A 130 -2.64 -14.39 7.93
C ASN A 130 -4.11 -14.65 7.59
N CYS A 131 -4.43 -15.88 7.20
CA CYS A 131 -5.77 -16.26 6.77
C CYS A 131 -6.75 -16.26 7.95
N SER A 132 -7.99 -15.84 7.70
CA SER A 132 -9.04 -15.80 8.72
C SER A 132 -9.39 -17.19 9.26
N GLU A 133 -9.40 -18.18 8.37
CA GLU A 133 -9.71 -19.60 8.65
C GLU A 133 -8.55 -20.48 8.18
N PRO A 134 -7.43 -20.57 8.91
CA PRO A 134 -6.22 -21.25 8.43
C PRO A 134 -6.38 -22.76 8.20
N ALA A 135 -7.44 -23.37 8.73
CA ALA A 135 -7.80 -24.77 8.46
C ALA A 135 -8.47 -24.97 7.08
N HIS A 136 -9.00 -23.90 6.48
CA HIS A 136 -9.85 -23.95 5.29
C HIS A 136 -9.35 -23.06 4.16
N PHE A 137 -8.73 -21.93 4.49
CA PHE A 137 -8.13 -20.99 3.56
C PHE A 137 -6.61 -21.10 3.62
N THR A 138 -6.02 -21.42 2.49
CA THR A 138 -4.59 -21.73 2.36
C THR A 138 -3.96 -21.00 1.17
N GLY A 139 -2.64 -21.14 1.05
CA GLY A 139 -1.85 -20.51 0.00
C GLY A 139 -1.40 -19.08 0.34
N PRO A 140 -0.52 -18.48 -0.49
CA PRO A 140 0.13 -17.21 -0.18
C PRO A 140 -0.84 -16.02 0.00
N GLY A 141 -2.00 -16.08 -0.64
CA GLY A 141 -3.05 -15.07 -0.56
C GLY A 141 -4.36 -15.57 0.03
N CYS A 142 -4.39 -16.69 0.75
CA CYS A 142 -5.61 -17.27 1.34
C CYS A 142 -6.74 -17.64 0.36
N GLY A 143 -6.46 -17.62 -0.96
CA GLY A 143 -7.47 -17.87 -1.99
C GLY A 143 -7.74 -19.35 -2.28
N LEU A 144 -6.99 -20.27 -1.66
CA LEU A 144 -7.19 -21.70 -1.87
C LEU A 144 -8.05 -22.31 -0.77
N GLY A 145 -9.00 -23.16 -1.16
CA GLY A 145 -9.86 -23.90 -0.25
C GLY A 145 -11.25 -23.28 -0.06
N PHE A 146 -12.10 -23.99 0.69
CA PHE A 146 -13.52 -23.73 0.83
C PHE A 146 -13.95 -23.90 2.28
N CYS A 147 -15.05 -23.24 2.66
CA CYS A 147 -15.67 -23.47 3.96
C CYS A 147 -16.16 -24.92 4.09
N PRO A 148 -16.11 -25.50 5.30
CA PRO A 148 -16.55 -26.87 5.54
C PRO A 148 -18.06 -27.01 5.31
N ALA A 149 -18.52 -28.26 5.18
CA ALA A 149 -19.94 -28.55 5.02
C ALA A 149 -20.78 -27.93 6.15
N GLY A 150 -21.93 -27.36 5.79
CA GLY A 150 -22.81 -26.62 6.70
C GLY A 150 -22.41 -25.16 6.92
N LYS A 151 -21.35 -24.68 6.27
CA LYS A 151 -20.93 -23.27 6.29
C LYS A 151 -20.90 -22.65 4.89
N MET A 152 -20.96 -21.32 4.84
CA MET A 152 -20.69 -20.53 3.64
C MET A 152 -19.66 -19.44 3.91
N GLU A 153 -18.94 -19.05 2.87
CA GLU A 153 -18.12 -17.85 2.92
C GLU A 153 -18.99 -16.59 2.97
N THR A 154 -18.71 -15.71 3.92
CA THR A 154 -19.33 -14.38 3.95
C THR A 154 -18.31 -13.31 4.33
N THR A 155 -18.52 -12.11 3.82
CA THR A 155 -17.69 -10.92 4.14
C THR A 155 -18.08 -10.35 5.50
N GLN A 156 -18.01 -11.13 6.58
CA GLN A 156 -18.24 -10.64 7.94
C GLN A 156 -17.63 -11.59 8.98
N VAL A 157 -16.47 -11.23 9.52
CA VAL A 157 -16.10 -11.61 10.89
C VAL A 157 -15.29 -10.51 11.61
N HIS A 158 -14.32 -9.87 10.95
CA HIS A 158 -13.60 -8.69 11.47
C HIS A 158 -12.92 -7.92 10.32
N ALA A 159 -12.93 -6.58 10.39
CA ALA A 159 -12.16 -5.69 9.50
C ALA A 159 -12.36 -5.92 7.98
N ASN A 160 -13.56 -6.27 7.53
CA ASN A 160 -13.91 -6.56 6.13
C ASN A 160 -13.17 -7.78 5.53
N VAL A 161 -12.83 -8.76 6.36
CA VAL A 161 -12.24 -10.05 5.93
C VAL A 161 -13.32 -11.13 5.87
N SER A 162 -13.35 -11.89 4.77
CA SER A 162 -14.17 -13.08 4.55
C SER A 162 -13.84 -14.20 5.52
N GLY A 163 -14.87 -14.89 6.01
CA GLY A 163 -14.77 -16.03 6.90
C GLY A 163 -15.90 -17.02 6.71
N CYS A 164 -15.84 -18.16 7.40
CA CYS A 164 -16.82 -19.22 7.30
C CYS A 164 -17.90 -19.09 8.38
N VAL A 165 -19.11 -18.74 7.96
CA VAL A 165 -20.28 -18.68 8.86
C VAL A 165 -21.18 -19.87 8.67
N ASP A 166 -21.90 -20.24 9.73
CA ASP A 166 -22.89 -21.31 9.66
C ASP A 166 -24.00 -20.95 8.67
N CYS A 167 -24.46 -21.95 7.92
CA CYS A 167 -25.63 -21.80 7.08
C CYS A 167 -26.87 -21.50 7.93
N PRO A 168 -27.79 -20.64 7.45
CA PRO A 168 -29.05 -20.40 8.14
C PRO A 168 -29.95 -21.64 8.25
N ALA A 169 -30.81 -21.66 9.26
CA ALA A 169 -31.77 -22.73 9.47
C ALA A 169 -32.61 -22.99 8.21
N GLY A 170 -32.77 -24.27 7.87
CA GLY A 170 -33.45 -24.69 6.64
C GLY A 170 -32.59 -24.61 5.38
N THR A 171 -31.28 -24.31 5.49
CA THR A 171 -30.33 -24.35 4.38
C THR A 171 -29.14 -25.27 4.68
N THR A 172 -28.37 -25.63 3.64
CA THR A 172 -27.16 -26.44 3.73
C THR A 172 -26.13 -25.99 2.69
N GLY A 173 -24.86 -25.99 3.07
CA GLY A 173 -23.73 -25.68 2.19
C GLY A 173 -22.88 -26.94 1.99
N THR A 174 -22.68 -27.36 0.75
CA THR A 174 -21.85 -28.54 0.41
C THR A 174 -20.50 -28.18 -0.17
N ASP A 175 -20.39 -27.00 -0.79
CA ASP A 175 -19.20 -26.49 -1.48
C ASP A 175 -18.56 -25.31 -0.76
N GLY A 176 -19.12 -24.87 0.37
CA GLY A 176 -18.63 -23.74 1.15
C GLY A 176 -18.83 -22.37 0.48
N LEU A 177 -19.49 -22.30 -0.69
CA LEU A 177 -19.69 -21.07 -1.44
C LEU A 177 -21.02 -20.40 -1.08
N ALA A 178 -22.09 -21.18 -0.99
CA ALA A 178 -23.42 -20.66 -0.69
C ALA A 178 -24.26 -21.71 0.04
N CYS A 179 -25.19 -21.23 0.87
CA CYS A 179 -26.19 -22.08 1.48
C CYS A 179 -27.39 -22.23 0.55
N THR A 180 -27.81 -23.47 0.34
CA THR A 180 -28.95 -23.84 -0.50
C THR A 180 -30.09 -24.40 0.37
N PRO A 181 -31.37 -24.17 0.04
CA PRO A 181 -32.48 -24.72 0.82
C PRO A 181 -32.41 -26.24 0.96
N CYS A 182 -32.80 -26.76 2.13
CA CYS A 182 -32.90 -28.21 2.33
C CYS A 182 -33.94 -28.82 1.37
N LEU A 183 -33.64 -30.02 0.85
CA LEU A 183 -34.60 -30.82 0.10
C LEU A 183 -35.80 -31.21 0.99
N GLY A 184 -36.98 -31.37 0.37
CA GLY A 184 -38.20 -31.75 1.07
C GLY A 184 -38.03 -32.97 1.98
N GLY A 185 -38.51 -32.87 3.22
CA GLY A 185 -38.36 -33.91 4.24
C GLY A 185 -37.04 -33.91 5.00
N ARG A 186 -36.15 -32.92 4.78
CA ARG A 186 -34.90 -32.74 5.54
C ARG A 186 -34.90 -31.39 6.26
N TYR A 187 -34.23 -31.31 7.40
CA TYR A 187 -34.02 -30.06 8.13
C TYR A 187 -32.55 -29.88 8.52
N SER A 188 -32.05 -28.64 8.47
CA SER A 188 -30.83 -28.22 9.18
C SER A 188 -31.26 -27.50 10.45
N ALA A 189 -30.79 -27.98 11.60
CA ALA A 189 -31.15 -27.43 12.91
C ALA A 189 -30.42 -26.12 13.23
N LYS A 190 -29.46 -25.74 12.40
CA LYS A 190 -28.71 -24.49 12.46
C LYS A 190 -28.54 -23.95 11.07
#